data_AF-A0A248KLY9-F1
#
_entry.id   AF-A0A248KLY9-F1
#
_cell.length_a   1.000
_cell.length_b   1.000
_cell.length_c   1.000
_cell.angle_alpha   90.00
_cell.angle_beta   90.00
_cell.angle_gamma   90.00
#
_symmetry.space_group_name_H-M   'P 1'
#
loop_
_entity.id
_entity.type
_entity.pdbx_description
1 polymer ?
#
loop_
_entity_poly.entity_id
_entity_poly.type
_entity_poly.pdbx_seq_one_letter_code
_entity_poly.pdbx_strand_id
1 'polypeptide(L)'
;MSKTHLTEQKFSDFALHPKVVEALETKGFYNCTPIQALALPLTLAGRDVAGQAQTGTGKTMAFLTSTFHYLLSHRQLLTAR
;
A
#
# COMPACT_ATOMS: atom_id res chain seq x y z
N MET A 1 -18.33 0.44 -9.30
CA MET A 1 -17.23 -0.55 -9.19
C MET A 1 -17.67 -1.62 -8.19
N SER A 2 -17.88 -2.85 -8.66
CA SER A 2 -18.43 -3.94 -7.83
C SER A 2 -17.46 -4.30 -6.69
N LYS A 3 -17.97 -4.47 -5.47
CA LYS A 3 -17.22 -4.80 -4.23
C LYS A 3 -16.63 -6.22 -4.22
N THR A 4 -16.68 -6.97 -5.33
CA THR A 4 -16.41 -8.41 -5.40
C THR A 4 -14.93 -8.82 -5.30
N HIS A 5 -14.01 -7.89 -5.08
CA HIS A 5 -12.55 -8.15 -5.09
C HIS A 5 -11.80 -7.56 -3.90
N LEU A 6 -12.49 -7.15 -2.84
CA LEU A 6 -11.89 -6.63 -1.62
C LEU A 6 -11.84 -7.73 -0.55
N THR A 7 -10.78 -7.73 0.25
CA THR A 7 -10.67 -8.53 1.48
C THR A 7 -11.28 -7.75 2.65
N GLU A 8 -11.40 -8.39 3.82
CA GLU A 8 -11.76 -7.69 5.07
C GLU A 8 -10.56 -6.95 5.69
N GLN A 9 -9.35 -7.15 5.15
CA GLN A 9 -8.14 -6.52 5.66
C GLN A 9 -8.07 -5.07 5.16
N LYS A 10 -7.93 -4.14 6.09
CA LYS A 10 -7.85 -2.71 5.81
C LYS A 10 -6.42 -2.27 5.59
N PHE A 11 -6.26 -1.16 4.85
CA PHE A 11 -4.97 -0.48 4.79
C PHE A 11 -4.51 0.02 6.18
N SER A 12 -5.45 0.46 7.02
CA SER A 12 -5.16 0.92 8.38
C SER A 12 -4.77 -0.18 9.36
N ASP A 13 -4.88 -1.46 8.99
CA ASP A 13 -4.40 -2.59 9.80
C ASP A 13 -2.87 -2.77 9.70
N PHE A 14 -2.23 -2.13 8.72
CA PHE A 14 -0.78 -2.19 8.52
C PHE A 14 -0.07 -1.01 9.19
N ALA A 15 1.23 -1.17 9.46
CA ALA A 15 2.10 -0.12 9.98
C ALA A 15 2.47 0.94 8.91
N LEU A 16 1.47 1.50 8.24
CA LEU A 16 1.65 2.56 7.25
C LEU A 16 1.94 3.91 7.90
N HIS A 17 2.56 4.81 7.15
CA HIS A 17 2.78 6.17 7.63
C HIS A 17 1.41 6.87 7.73
N PRO A 18 1.09 7.63 8.80
CA PRO A 18 -0.25 8.17 9.03
C PRO A 18 -0.83 8.95 7.84
N LYS A 19 -0.02 9.80 7.20
CA LYS A 19 -0.42 10.54 5.98
C LYS A 19 -0.84 9.65 4.80
N VAL A 20 -0.30 8.44 4.70
CA VAL A 20 -0.68 7.48 3.66
C VAL A 20 -2.06 6.92 3.95
N VAL A 21 -2.31 6.53 5.21
CA VAL A 21 -3.63 6.05 5.66
C VAL A 21 -4.70 7.13 5.43
N GLU A 22 -4.44 8.36 5.88
CA GLU A 22 -5.35 9.50 5.70
C GLU A 22 -5.68 9.74 4.21
N ALA A 23 -4.67 9.71 3.34
CA ALA A 23 -4.85 9.91 1.91
C ALA A 23 -5.68 8.79 1.26
N LEU A 24 -5.47 7.53 1.68
CA LEU A 24 -6.25 6.38 1.22
C LEU A 24 -7.72 6.50 1.65
N GLU A 25 -7.98 6.79 2.92
CA GLU A 25 -9.33 6.93 3.47
C GLU A 25 -10.08 8.11 2.82
N THR A 26 -9.41 9.26 2.64
CA THR A 26 -9.99 10.43 1.95
C THR A 26 -10.40 10.12 0.51
N LYS A 27 -9.72 9.17 -0.15
CA LYS A 27 -10.06 8.71 -1.50
C LYS A 27 -11.03 7.52 -1.52
N GLY A 28 -11.48 7.05 -0.35
CA GLY A 28 -12.42 5.94 -0.21
C GLY A 28 -11.78 4.55 -0.30
N PHE A 29 -10.46 4.44 -0.13
CA PHE A 29 -9.74 3.17 -0.11
C PHE A 29 -9.55 2.68 1.32
N TYR A 30 -10.49 1.86 1.78
CA TYR A 30 -10.46 1.30 3.14
C TYR A 30 -9.88 -0.12 3.15
N ASN A 31 -10.49 -1.01 2.38
CA ASN A 31 -10.13 -2.43 2.31
C ASN A 31 -9.17 -2.70 1.16
N CYS A 32 -8.28 -3.67 1.35
CA CYS A 32 -7.33 -4.10 0.35
C CYS A 32 -7.96 -5.05 -0.67
N THR A 33 -7.38 -5.13 -1.86
CA THR A 33 -7.54 -6.29 -2.75
C THR A 33 -6.61 -7.44 -2.30
N PRO A 34 -6.84 -8.69 -2.73
CA PRO A 34 -5.97 -9.81 -2.36
C PRO A 34 -4.48 -9.58 -2.66
N ILE A 35 -4.14 -9.02 -3.83
CA ILE A 35 -2.75 -8.75 -4.18
C ILE A 35 -2.12 -7.65 -3.31
N GLN A 36 -2.91 -6.69 -2.83
CA GLN A 36 -2.44 -5.65 -1.90
C GLN A 36 -2.20 -6.24 -0.50
N ALA A 37 -3.16 -7.02 0.01
CA ALA A 37 -3.06 -7.68 1.31
C ALA A 37 -1.85 -8.62 1.40
N LEU A 38 -1.53 -9.32 0.31
CA LEU A 38 -0.35 -10.19 0.22
C LEU A 38 0.96 -9.41 0.09
N ALA A 39 0.97 -8.32 -0.70
CA ALA A 39 2.20 -7.58 -0.98
C ALA A 39 2.64 -6.67 0.17
N LEU A 40 1.70 -5.97 0.81
CA LEU A 40 1.99 -4.92 1.80
C LEU A 40 2.84 -5.40 2.99
N PRO A 41 2.59 -6.57 3.63
CA PRO A 41 3.47 -7.06 4.70
C PRO A 41 4.94 -7.18 4.28
N LEU A 42 5.19 -7.57 3.02
CA LEU A 42 6.52 -7.81 2.50
C LEU A 42 7.23 -6.50 2.12
N THR A 43 6.52 -5.64 1.39
CA THR A 43 7.08 -4.38 0.90
C THR A 43 7.29 -3.36 2.02
N LEU A 44 6.40 -3.31 3.02
CA LEU A 44 6.57 -2.46 4.20
C LEU A 44 7.71 -2.93 5.10
N ALA A 45 8.06 -4.22 5.07
CA ALA A 45 9.26 -4.75 5.69
C ALA A 45 10.55 -4.48 4.87
N GLY A 46 10.46 -3.72 3.77
CA GLY A 46 11.60 -3.37 2.91
C GLY A 46 12.09 -4.52 2.02
N ARG A 47 11.26 -5.55 1.77
CA ARG A 47 11.62 -6.67 0.91
C ARG A 47 11.21 -6.42 -0.54
N ASP A 48 12.03 -6.90 -1.46
CA ASP A 48 11.67 -6.96 -2.89
C ASP A 48 10.56 -7.99 -3.12
N VAL A 49 9.64 -7.65 -4.03
CA VAL A 49 8.46 -8.46 -4.35
C VAL A 49 8.21 -8.48 -5.85
N ALA A 50 8.06 -9.68 -6.42
CA ALA A 50 7.49 -9.88 -7.75
C ALA A 50 6.01 -10.29 -7.61
N GLY A 51 5.10 -9.37 -7.91
CA GLY A 51 3.66 -9.61 -7.80
C GLY A 51 3.00 -9.90 -9.14
N GLN A 52 2.41 -11.09 -9.32
CA GLN A 52 1.65 -11.47 -10.51
C GLN A 52 0.15 -11.47 -10.23
N ALA A 53 -0.61 -10.66 -10.98
CA ALA A 53 -2.08 -10.64 -10.94
C ALA A 53 -2.62 -10.01 -12.24
N GLN A 54 -3.89 -10.24 -12.58
CA GLN A 54 -4.52 -9.60 -13.75
C GLN A 54 -4.58 -8.06 -13.62
N THR A 55 -4.73 -7.36 -14.74
CA THR A 55 -4.95 -5.89 -14.74
C THR A 55 -6.24 -5.54 -13.99
N GLY A 56 -6.25 -4.37 -13.31
CA GLY A 56 -7.40 -3.94 -12.50
C GLY A 56 -7.46 -4.50 -11.07
N THR A 57 -6.51 -5.36 -10.68
CA THR A 57 -6.44 -5.92 -9.29
C THR A 57 -5.78 -5.02 -8.26
N GLY A 58 -5.30 -3.83 -8.65
CA GLY A 58 -4.76 -2.86 -7.70
C GLY A 58 -3.26 -3.00 -7.37
N LYS A 59 -2.47 -3.69 -8.22
CA LYS A 59 -0.99 -3.76 -8.12
C LYS A 59 -0.33 -2.39 -8.02
N THR A 60 -0.78 -1.42 -8.82
CA THR A 60 -0.25 -0.05 -8.80
C THR A 60 -0.42 0.60 -7.43
N MET A 61 -1.57 0.39 -6.77
CA MET A 61 -1.81 0.93 -5.44
C MET A 61 -0.97 0.24 -4.36
N ALA A 62 -0.72 -1.07 -4.48
CA ALA A 62 0.19 -1.78 -3.57
C ALA A 62 1.61 -1.18 -3.62
N PHE A 63 2.14 -0.97 -4.83
CA PHE A 63 3.44 -0.36 -5.04
C PHE A 63 3.48 1.08 -4.50
N LEU A 64 2.56 1.95 -4.93
CA LEU A 64 2.56 3.36 -4.53
C LEU A 64 2.38 3.54 -3.02
N THR A 65 1.49 2.76 -2.38
CA THR A 65 1.30 2.80 -0.93
C THR A 65 2.61 2.51 -0.19
N SER A 66 3.34 1.47 -0.63
CA SER A 66 4.63 1.09 -0.06
C SER A 66 5.69 2.16 -0.29
N THR A 67 5.77 2.71 -1.51
CA THR A 67 6.71 3.77 -1.88
C THR A 67 6.49 5.03 -1.07
N PHE A 68 5.26 5.52 -0.97
CA PHE A 68 4.97 6.73 -0.18
C PHE A 68 5.19 6.50 1.31
N HIS A 69 4.84 5.32 1.84
CA HIS A 69 5.20 4.97 3.21
C HIS A 69 6.72 5.05 3.41
N TYR A 70 7.51 4.42 2.54
CA TYR A 70 8.96 4.42 2.65
C TYR A 70 9.54 5.84 2.64
N LEU A 71 9.16 6.66 1.64
CA LEU A 71 9.69 8.03 1.48
C LEU A 71 9.32 8.95 2.65
N LEU A 72 8.10 8.82 3.19
CA LEU A 72 7.66 9.63 4.32
C LEU A 72 8.29 9.18 5.63
N SER A 73 8.48 7.87 5.82
CA SER A 73 9.13 7.31 7.00
C SER A 73 10.66 7.51 7.02
N HIS A 74 11.30 7.71 5.85
CA HIS A 74 12.77 7.83 5.72
C HIS A 74 13.22 9.18 5.16
N ARG A 75 12.47 10.26 5.45
CA ARG A 75 12.64 11.60 4.87
C ARG A 75 14.06 12.18 4.96
N GLN A 76 14.88 11.76 5.93
CA GLN A 76 16.26 12.24 6.10
C GLN A 76 17.20 11.85 4.93
N LEU A 77 16.89 10.79 4.18
CA LEU A 77 17.68 10.36 3.03
C LEU A 77 17.63 11.34 1.84
N LEU A 78 16.66 12.26 1.79
CA LEU A 78 16.48 13.21 0.69
C LEU A 78 17.23 14.54 0.90
N THR A 79 17.63 14.85 2.13
CA THR A 79 18.32 16.11 2.50
C THR A 79 19.82 15.92 2.76
N ALA A 80 20.30 14.68 2.82
CA ALA A 80 21.73 14.37 2.95
C ALA A 80 22.35 14.21 1.55
N ARG A 81 22.59 15.33 0.86
CA ARG A 81 23.55 15.47 -0.24
C ARG A 81 24.19 16.84 -0.19
#